data_AF-A0A9D8HFL0-F1
#
_entry.id   AF-A0A9D8HFL0-F1
#
_cell.length_a   1.000
_cell.length_b   1.000
_cell.length_c   1.000
_cell.angle_alpha   90.00
_cell.angle_beta   90.00
_cell.angle_gamma   90.00
#
_symmetry.space_group_name_H-M   'P 1'
#
loop_
_entity.id
_entity.type
_entity.pdbx_description
1 polymer ?
#
loop_
_entity_poly.entity_id
_entity_poly.type
_entity_poly.pdbx_seq_one_letter_code
_entity_poly.pdbx_strand_id
1 'polypeptide(L)' 'MEPNDVTAAAEAVRTGEVSARELVEDSLERIDRGDGPLNAFVHLDPDGALAAADRID' A
#
# COMPACT_ATOMS: atom_id res chain seq x y z
N MET A 1 12.64 -2.44 -6.51
CA MET A 1 12.60 -0.96 -6.60
C MET A 1 11.21 -0.59 -6.17
N GLU A 2 11.03 0.29 -5.19
CA GLU A 2 9.69 0.82 -4.87
C GLU A 2 9.01 1.27 -6.18
N PRO A 3 7.86 0.71 -6.57
CA PRO A 3 7.24 1.06 -7.84
C PRO A 3 6.87 2.54 -7.83
N ASN A 4 7.49 3.32 -8.72
CA ASN A 4 7.34 4.78 -8.75
C ASN A 4 5.99 5.24 -9.32
N ASP A 5 5.21 4.32 -9.88
CA ASP A 5 3.86 4.57 -10.39
C ASP A 5 2.98 3.32 -10.29
N VAL A 6 1.68 3.50 -10.55
CA VAL A 6 0.67 2.45 -10.42
C VAL A 6 0.82 1.32 -11.45
N THR A 7 1.45 1.57 -12.60
CA THR A 7 1.68 0.54 -13.62
C THR A 7 2.78 -0.39 -13.18
N ALA A 8 3.89 0.17 -12.68
CA ALA A 8 4.99 -0.58 -12.11
C ALA A 8 4.54 -1.39 -10.89
N ALA A 9 3.69 -0.82 -10.02
CA ALA A 9 3.16 -1.52 -8.85
C ALA A 9 2.30 -2.72 -9.25
N ALA A 10 1.41 -2.54 -10.23
CA ALA A 10 0.57 -3.62 -10.73
C ALA A 10 1.37 -4.71 -11.47
N GLU A 11 2.50 -4.37 -12.08
CA GLU A 11 3.41 -5.35 -12.67
C GLU A 11 4.14 -6.15 -11.59
N ALA A 12 4.72 -5.48 -10.58
CA ALA A 12 5.43 -6.12 -9.47
C ALA A 12 4.55 -7.11 -8.71
N VAL A 13 3.28 -6.77 -8.46
CA VAL A 13 2.30 -7.71 -7.86
C VAL A 13 2.02 -8.89 -8.78
N ARG A 14 1.82 -8.64 -10.08
CA ARG A 14 1.50 -9.69 -11.06
C ARG A 14 2.65 -10.68 -11.26
N THR A 15 3.89 -10.21 -11.17
CA THR A 15 5.08 -11.04 -11.29
C THR A 15 5.48 -11.70 -9.97
N GLY A 16 4.86 -11.32 -8.86
CA GLY A 16 5.21 -11.80 -7.51
C GLY A 16 6.52 -11.23 -6.98
N GLU A 17 7.00 -10.10 -7.54
CA GLU A 17 8.15 -9.37 -6.98
C GLU A 17 7.82 -8.75 -5.61
N VAL A 18 6.55 -8.38 -5.42
CA VAL A 18 5.98 -7.94 -4.14
C VAL A 18 4.56 -8.48 -4.03
N SER A 19 4.12 -8.87 -2.83
CA SER A 19 2.72 -9.20 -2.60
C SER A 19 1.85 -7.94 -2.56
N ALA A 20 0.56 -8.08 -2.87
CA ALA A 20 -0.42 -7.01 -2.68
C ALA A 20 -0.44 -6.56 -1.21
N ARG A 21 -0.30 -7.50 -0.27
CA ARG A 21 -0.21 -7.20 1.17
C ARG A 21 1.00 -6.33 1.50
N GLU A 22 2.20 -6.72 1.10
CA GLU A 22 3.43 -5.95 1.36
C GLU A 22 3.35 -4.53 0.80
N LEU A 23 2.79 -4.38 -0.41
CA LEU A 23 2.60 -3.06 -1.03
C LEU A 23 1.63 -2.15 -0.25
N VAL A 24 0.56 -2.72 0.30
CA VAL A 24 -0.40 -1.99 1.13
C VAL A 24 0.19 -1.65 2.49
N GLU A 25 0.94 -2.56 3.11
CA GLU A 25 1.64 -2.33 4.38
C GLU A 25 2.66 -1.18 4.26
N ASP A 26 3.48 -1.15 3.20
CA ASP A 26 4.41 -0.03 2.95
C ASP A 26 3.67 1.31 2.78
N SER A 27 2.55 1.30 2.06
CA SER A 27 1.73 2.50 1.88
C SER A 27 1.20 3.02 3.22
N LEU A 28 0.73 2.14 4.10
CA LEU A 28 0.24 2.50 5.43
C LEU A 28 1.37 3.02 6.33
N GLU A 29 2.56 2.42 6.31
CA GLU A 29 3.73 2.91 7.05
C GLU A 29 4.16 4.32 6.59
N ARG A 30 4.10 4.60 5.29
CA ARG A 30 4.41 5.92 4.75
C ARG A 30 3.41 6.97 5.19
N ILE A 31 2.13 6.59 5.29
CA ILE A 31 1.08 7.46 5.83
C ILE A 31 1.36 7.73 7.31
N ASP A 32 1.60 6.70 8.14
CA ASP A 32 1.88 6.86 9.58
C ASP A 32 3.05 7.82 9.85
N ARG A 33 4.13 7.69 9.08
CA ARG A 33 5.30 8.59 9.18
C ARG A 33 5.04 10.03 8.74
N GLY A 34 4.12 10.25 7.82
CA GLY A 34 3.98 11.53 7.10
C GLY A 34 2.73 12.33 7.44
N ASP A 35 1.65 11.67 7.87
CA ASP A 35 0.33 12.28 7.93
C ASP A 35 0.17 13.25 9.10
N GLY A 36 0.95 13.12 10.18
CA GLY A 36 0.90 14.06 11.31
C GLY A 36 1.03 15.54 10.90
N PRO A 37 2.09 15.95 10.18
CA PRO A 37 2.22 17.31 9.67
C PRO A 37 1.41 17.59 8.40
N LEU A 38 1.16 16.60 7.54
CA LEU A 38 0.44 16.79 6.28
C LEU A 38 -1.08 16.92 6.48
N ASN A 39 -1.61 16.23 7.49
CA ASN A 39 -3.03 16.10 7.79
C ASN A 39 -3.84 15.81 6.51
N ALA A 40 -3.37 14.85 5.73
CA ALA A 40 -3.89 14.50 4.41
C ALA A 40 -5.06 13.50 4.51
N PHE A 41 -5.11 12.69 5.57
CA PHE A 41 -6.17 11.72 5.79
C PHE A 41 -7.06 12.10 6.98
N VAL A 42 -8.37 12.14 6.74
CA VAL A 42 -9.37 12.35 7.80
C VAL A 42 -9.70 11.04 8.51
N HIS A 43 -9.66 9.93 7.77
CA HIS A 43 -9.93 8.59 8.26
C HIS A 43 -9.13 7.59 7.44
N LEU A 44 -8.58 6.58 8.12
CA LEU A 44 -7.93 5.44 7.52
C LEU A 44 -8.66 4.17 7.96
N ASP A 45 -8.76 3.21 7.04
CA ASP A 45 -9.24 1.85 7.29
C ASP A 45 -8.11 0.85 6.98
N PRO A 46 -7.09 0.72 7.85
CA PRO A 46 -5.97 -0.19 7.62
C PRO A 46 -6.41 -1.64 7.52
N ASP A 47 -7.32 -2.07 8.39
CA ASP A 47 -7.80 -3.46 8.45
C ASP A 47 -8.55 -3.82 7.16
N GLY A 48 -9.44 -2.94 6.67
CA GLY A 48 -10.14 -3.15 5.41
C GLY A 48 -9.22 -3.16 4.21
N ALA A 49 -8.18 -2.31 4.20
CA ALA A 49 -7.18 -2.28 3.14
C ALA A 49 -6.34 -3.57 3.10
N LEU A 50 -5.86 -4.04 4.25
CA LEU A 50 -5.11 -5.29 4.36
C LEU A 50 -5.98 -6.49 3.97
N ALA A 51 -7.23 -6.54 4.46
CA ALA A 51 -8.16 -7.60 4.08
C ALA A 51 -8.52 -7.58 2.58
N ALA A 52 -8.41 -6.43 1.90
CA ALA A 52 -8.57 -6.35 0.47
C ALA A 52 -7.37 -6.89 -0.29
N ALA A 53 -6.15 -6.60 0.19
CA ALA A 53 -4.91 -7.13 -0.35
C ALA A 53 -4.83 -8.66 -0.23
N ASP A 54 -5.16 -9.19 0.95
CA ASP A 54 -5.16 -10.63 1.24
C ASP A 54 -6.11 -11.44 0.33
N ARG A 55 -7.09 -10.80 -0.33
CA ARG A 55 -8.01 -11.49 -1.27
C ARG A 55 -7.43 -11.69 -2.67
N ILE A 56 -6.36 -10.98 -3.02
CA ILE A 56 -5.81 -10.94 -4.37
C ILE A 56 -4.41 -11.60 -4.43
N ASP A 57 -3.78 -11.81 -3.29
CA ASP A 57 -2.50 -12.52 -3.15
C ASP A 57 -2.60 -14.03 -3.44
#